data_AF-A0A8C2GFT7-F1
#
_entry.id   AF-A0A8C2GFT7-F1
#
_cell.length_a   1.000
_cell.length_b   1.000
_cell.length_c   1.000
_cell.angle_alpha   90.00
_cell.angle_beta   90.00
_cell.angle_gamma   90.00
#
_symmetry.space_group_name_H-M   'P 1'
#
loop_
_entity.id
_entity.type
_entity.pdbx_description
1 polymer ?
#
loop_
_entity_poly.entity_id
_entity_poly.type
_entity_poly.pdbx_seq_one_letter_code
_entity_poly.pdbx_strand_id
1 'polypeptide(L)'
;MLEPAQIRRRGAQDFEGYYDHVCASQGSAPVRAVKASLSQGILEFNPDHISLADWTPILSALAINKHLQHVAMKSCHLTSTGAQS
;
A
#
# COMPACT_ATOMS: atom_id res chain seq x y z
N MET A 1 21.59 -7.86 10.17
CA MET A 1 20.22 -7.29 10.26
C MET A 1 20.35 -5.79 10.13
N LEU A 2 19.49 -5.09 9.40
CA LEU A 2 19.54 -3.63 9.37
C LEU A 2 19.02 -3.07 10.70
N GLU A 3 19.59 -1.97 11.16
CA GLU A 3 19.10 -1.28 12.34
C GLU A 3 17.69 -0.69 12.08
N PRO A 4 16.79 -0.63 13.08
CA PRO A 4 15.43 -0.10 12.90
C PRO A 4 15.41 1.30 12.27
N ALA A 5 16.36 2.16 12.65
CA ALA A 5 16.52 3.48 12.07
C ALA A 5 16.90 3.44 10.57
N GLN A 6 17.74 2.49 10.16
CA GLN A 6 18.13 2.32 8.76
C GLN A 6 16.97 1.79 7.92
N ILE A 7 16.17 0.86 8.46
CA ILE A 7 14.97 0.34 7.81
C ILE A 7 13.98 1.47 7.56
N ARG A 8 13.69 2.29 8.58
CA ARG A 8 12.80 3.45 8.43
C ARG A 8 13.31 4.49 7.43
N ARG A 9 14.62 4.76 7.41
CA ARG A 9 15.21 5.70 6.44
C ARG A 9 15.07 5.20 5.00
N ARG A 10 15.26 3.90 4.76
CA ARG A 10 15.02 3.30 3.44
C ARG A 10 13.54 3.34 3.08
N GLY A 11 12.67 2.98 4.01
CA GLY A 11 11.22 3.00 3.78
C GLY A 11 10.62 4.39 3.54
N ALA A 12 11.29 5.44 4.01
CA ALA A 12 10.93 6.81 3.66
C ALA A 12 11.06 7.08 2.15
N GLN A 13 11.95 6.37 1.46
CA GLN A 13 12.23 6.52 0.02
C GLN A 13 11.56 5.43 -0.82
N ASP A 14 11.49 4.22 -0.27
CA ASP A 14 10.99 3.02 -0.94
C ASP A 14 9.75 2.50 -0.19
N PHE A 15 8.58 2.85 -0.71
CA PHE A 15 7.31 2.38 -0.16
C PHE A 15 7.20 0.85 -0.27
N GLU A 16 7.51 0.29 -1.43
CA GLU A 16 7.32 -1.14 -1.71
C GLU A 16 8.18 -2.00 -0.79
N GLY A 17 9.47 -1.70 -0.70
CA GLY A 17 10.40 -2.47 0.11
C GLY A 17 10.08 -2.41 1.60
N TYR A 18 9.58 -1.26 2.09
CA TYR A 18 9.16 -1.16 3.50
C TYR A 18 7.80 -1.83 3.75
N TYR A 19 6.85 -1.71 2.82
CA TYR A 19 5.58 -2.44 2.90
C TYR A 19 5.82 -3.96 2.98
N ASP A 20 6.66 -4.50 2.08
CA ASP A 20 7.03 -5.92 2.08
C ASP A 20 7.70 -6.33 3.41
N HIS A 21 8.59 -5.47 3.95
CA HIS A 21 9.22 -5.70 5.25
C HIS A 21 8.21 -5.77 6.40
N VAL A 22 7.24 -4.83 6.45
CA VAL A 22 6.23 -4.81 7.51
C VAL A 22 5.30 -6.03 7.39
N CYS A 23 4.87 -6.39 6.19
CA CYS A 23 4.10 -7.62 5.94
C CYS A 23 4.84 -8.85 6.48
N ALA A 24 6.11 -9.03 6.11
CA ALA A 24 6.92 -10.16 6.58
C ALA A 24 7.06 -10.16 8.12
N SER A 25 7.26 -8.99 8.74
CA SER A 25 7.39 -8.87 10.20
C SER A 25 6.12 -9.23 10.97
N GLN A 26 4.95 -9.11 10.32
CA GLN A 26 3.64 -9.41 10.90
C GLN A 26 3.11 -10.78 10.49
N GLY A 27 3.87 -11.54 9.69
CA GLY A 27 3.44 -12.84 9.18
C GLY A 27 2.34 -12.75 8.12
N SER A 28 2.19 -11.61 7.45
CA SER A 28 1.22 -11.41 6.36
C SER A 28 1.92 -11.37 5.00
N ALA A 29 1.15 -11.67 3.93
CA ALA A 29 1.62 -11.53 2.56
C ALA A 29 1.26 -10.14 2.01
N PRO A 30 2.12 -9.49 1.22
CA PRO A 30 1.79 -8.23 0.56
C PRO A 30 0.59 -8.38 -0.38
N VAL A 31 -0.34 -7.43 -0.33
CA VAL A 31 -1.50 -7.41 -1.23
C VAL A 31 -1.07 -6.91 -2.60
N ARG A 32 -1.22 -7.75 -3.62
CA ARG A 32 -0.83 -7.43 -5.01
C ARG A 32 -1.41 -6.10 -5.51
N ALA A 33 -2.67 -5.83 -5.18
CA ALA A 33 -3.36 -4.60 -5.61
C ALA A 33 -2.69 -3.32 -5.09
N VAL A 34 -2.09 -3.36 -3.89
CA VAL A 34 -1.35 -2.22 -3.30
C VAL A 34 -0.04 -1.96 -4.04
N LYS A 35 0.53 -2.99 -4.67
CA LYS A 35 1.80 -2.91 -5.41
C LYS A 35 1.61 -2.62 -6.91
N ALA A 36 0.39 -2.72 -7.42
CA ALA A 36 0.11 -2.68 -8.86
C ALA A 36 0.34 -1.30 -9.49
N SER A 37 0.19 -0.24 -8.72
CA SER A 37 0.43 1.14 -9.16
C SER A 37 1.36 1.83 -8.17
N LEU A 38 2.66 1.65 -8.34
CA LEU A 38 3.72 2.40 -7.64
C LEU A 38 4.59 3.23 -8.59
N SER A 39 4.27 3.21 -9.88
CA SER A 39 4.99 3.97 -10.90
C SER A 39 4.78 5.46 -10.70
N GLN A 40 5.85 6.24 -10.93
CA GLN A 40 5.81 7.72 -10.93
C GLN A 40 5.38 8.35 -9.59
N GLY A 41 5.59 7.66 -8.47
CA GLY A 41 5.28 8.20 -7.15
C GLY A 41 3.77 8.25 -6.84
N ILE A 42 2.96 7.48 -7.56
CA ILE A 42 1.54 7.33 -7.32
C ILE A 42 1.31 5.99 -6.64
N LEU A 43 0.54 5.96 -5.56
CA LEU A 43 -0.06 4.76 -5.00
C LEU A 43 -1.56 4.79 -5.27
N GLU A 44 -2.06 3.84 -6.07
CA GLU A 44 -3.49 3.73 -6.36
C GLU A 44 -3.95 2.27 -6.24
N PHE A 45 -4.99 2.03 -5.44
CA PHE A 45 -5.58 0.71 -5.27
C PHE A 45 -7.08 0.76 -4.95
N ASN A 46 -7.77 -0.37 -5.15
CA ASN A 46 -9.15 -0.53 -4.74
C ASN A 46 -9.22 -1.03 -3.28
N PRO A 47 -9.81 -0.26 -2.34
CA PRO A 47 -9.92 -0.66 -0.94
C PRO A 47 -10.86 -1.86 -0.70
N ASP A 48 -11.78 -2.17 -1.62
CA ASP A 48 -12.79 -3.22 -1.46
C ASP A 48 -12.17 -4.63 -1.34
N HIS A 49 -10.94 -4.80 -1.85
CA HIS A 49 -10.20 -6.06 -1.81
C HIS A 49 -9.19 -6.14 -0.66
N ILE A 50 -9.18 -5.15 0.25
CA ILE A 50 -8.23 -5.07 1.36
C ILE A 50 -8.92 -5.55 2.64
N SER A 51 -8.41 -6.63 3.23
CA SER A 51 -8.94 -7.10 4.52
C SER A 51 -8.57 -6.12 5.65
N LEU A 52 -9.29 -6.17 6.77
CA LEU A 52 -9.00 -5.32 7.92
C LEU A 52 -7.53 -5.45 8.39
N ALA A 53 -6.99 -6.67 8.38
CA ALA A 53 -5.61 -6.93 8.80
C ALA A 53 -4.56 -6.36 7.85
N ASP A 54 -4.88 -6.29 6.55
CA ASP A 54 -3.96 -5.80 5.53
C ASP A 54 -3.78 -4.28 5.59
N TRP A 55 -4.69 -3.55 6.24
CA TRP A 55 -4.55 -2.10 6.42
C TRP A 55 -3.36 -1.70 7.29
N THR A 56 -3.02 -2.49 8.31
CA THR A 56 -1.91 -2.17 9.21
C THR A 56 -0.57 -2.00 8.48
N PRO A 57 -0.10 -2.94 7.64
CA PRO A 57 1.14 -2.76 6.90
C PRO A 57 1.06 -1.62 5.86
N ILE A 58 -0.09 -1.42 5.20
CA ILE A 58 -0.30 -0.32 4.23
C ILE A 58 -0.12 1.04 4.92
N LEU A 59 -0.84 1.26 6.01
CA LEU A 59 -0.81 2.51 6.76
C LEU A 59 0.56 2.76 7.40
N SER A 60 1.25 1.71 7.85
CA SER A 60 2.60 1.80 8.41
C SER A 60 3.63 2.27 7.38
N ALA A 61 3.54 1.77 6.15
CA ALA A 61 4.40 2.20 5.05
C ALA A 61 4.07 3.63 4.60
N LEU A 62 2.79 3.98 4.49
CA LEU A 62 2.35 5.34 4.15
C LEU A 62 2.81 6.37 5.17
N ALA A 63 2.76 6.06 6.47
CA ALA A 63 3.11 6.99 7.55
C ALA A 63 4.56 7.49 7.46
N ILE A 64 5.48 6.64 6.95
CA ILE A 64 6.90 6.98 6.88
C ILE A 64 7.36 7.41 5.49
N ASN A 65 6.64 7.02 4.43
CA ASN A 65 7.04 7.35 3.07
C ASN A 65 6.97 8.87 2.82
N LYS A 66 7.96 9.39 2.07
CA LYS A 66 8.10 10.82 1.73
C LYS A 66 8.25 11.06 0.23
N HIS A 67 8.15 10.01 -0.59
CA HIS A 67 8.41 10.05 -2.03
C HIS A 67 7.17 9.80 -2.88
N LEU A 68 6.13 9.19 -2.32
CA LEU A 68 4.81 9.16 -2.94
C LEU A 68 4.27 10.59 -3.03
N GLN A 69 3.97 11.01 -4.25
CA GLN A 69 3.38 12.30 -4.60
C GLN A 69 1.85 12.25 -4.56
N HIS A 70 1.28 11.08 -4.82
CA HIS A 70 -0.16 10.87 -4.87
C HIS A 70 -0.55 9.55 -4.21
N VAL A 71 -1.62 9.57 -3.41
CA VAL A 71 -2.24 8.38 -2.84
C VAL A 71 -3.73 8.46 -3.14
N ALA A 72 -4.25 7.49 -3.88
CA ALA A 72 -5.65 7.40 -4.26
C ALA A 72 -6.22 6.03 -3.88
N MET A 73 -7.46 6.04 -3.40
CA MET A 73 -8.26 4.84 -3.17
C MET A 73 -9.55 4.98 -3.94
N LYS A 74 -9.82 4.02 -4.83
CA LYS A 74 -11.02 4.02 -5.68
C LYS A 74 -11.78 2.73 -5.49
N SER A 75 -12.94 2.82 -4.82
CA SER A 75 -13.87 1.69 -4.71
C SER A 75 -14.60 1.48 -6.04
N CYS A 76 -14.85 0.22 -6.41
CA CYS A 76 -15.59 -0.15 -7.62
C CYS A 76 -17.02 -0.59 -7.32
N HIS A 77 -17.46 -0.49 -6.05
CA HIS A 77 -18.78 -0.96 -5.62
C HIS A 77 -19.98 -0.35 -6.38
N LEU A 78 -19.81 0.82 -7.00
CA LEU A 78 -20.88 1.53 -7.72
C LEU A 78 -20.82 1.41 -9.25
N THR A 79 -19.83 0.73 -9.84
CA THR A 79 -19.79 0.54 -11.30
C THR A 79 -20.68 -0.59 -11.80
N SER A 80 -21.42 -1.27 -10.91
CA SER A 80 -22.31 -2.40 -11.25
C SER A 80 -23.80 -2.04 -11.35
N THR A 81 -24.21 -0.80 -11.09
CA THR A 81 -25.64 -0.44 -11.05
C THR A 81 -25.90 0.81 -11.87
N GLY A 82 -26.30 0.63 -13.14
CA GLY A 82 -26.79 1.74 -13.97
C GLY A 82 -26.56 1.66 -15.48
N ALA A 83 -26.43 0.49 -16.08
CA ALA A 83 -26.56 0.32 -17.53
C ALA A 83 -27.45 -0.90 -17.81
N GLN A 84 -28.75 -0.76 -17.54
CA GLN A 84 -29.76 -1.59 -18.18
C GLN A 84 -30.77 -0.62 -18.81
N SER A 85 -30.73 -0.62 -20.15
CA SER A 85 -31.76 -0.31 -21.16
C SER A 85 -33.01 0.45 -20.75
#